data_AF-A0A2N1R9Q5-F1
#
_entry.id   AF-A0A2N1R9Q5-F1
#
_cell.length_a   1.000
_cell.length_b   1.000
_cell.length_c   1.000
_cell.angle_alpha   90.00
_cell.angle_beta   90.00
_cell.angle_gamma   90.00
#
_symmetry.space_group_name_H-M   'P 1'
#
loop_
_entity.id
_entity.type
_entity.pdbx_description
1 polymer ?
#
loop_
_entity_poly.entity_id
_entity_poly.type
_entity_poly.pdbx_seq_one_letter_code
_entity_poly.pdbx_strand_id
1 'polypeptide(L)'
;MKMFLCKKCKAVVQGTGNPDGKGCPAGGMHDYTYIAETGPKLHLCSRCRILVSTFGEPAAFGCPEGAYHTWNLLGQAGTKAYACKKCSTKVELDSDPDPKNCPAGGVHQWKKG
;
A
#
# COMPACT_ATOMS: atom_id res chain seq x y z
N MET A 1 3.45 -14.39 -4.95
CA MET A 1 2.58 -14.61 -3.78
C MET A 1 1.46 -13.62 -3.90
N LYS A 2 0.23 -14.09 -3.73
CA LYS A 2 -0.96 -13.24 -3.81
C LYS A 2 -1.01 -12.33 -2.58
N MET A 3 -1.36 -11.08 -2.79
CA MET A 3 -1.59 -10.10 -1.75
C MET A 3 -3.07 -9.76 -1.68
N PHE A 4 -3.62 -9.75 -0.47
CA PHE A 4 -5.01 -9.43 -0.21
C PHE A 4 -5.12 -8.31 0.81
N LEU A 5 -6.14 -7.46 0.63
CA LEU A 5 -6.46 -6.36 1.52
C LEU A 5 -7.88 -6.52 2.05
N CYS A 6 -8.04 -6.53 3.36
CA CYS A 6 -9.35 -6.47 4.00
C CYS A 6 -9.88 -5.03 3.97
N LYS A 7 -11.01 -4.79 3.29
CA LYS A 7 -11.60 -3.45 3.22
C LYS A 7 -12.14 -2.94 4.57
N LYS A 8 -12.45 -3.85 5.50
CA LYS A 8 -13.02 -3.50 6.81
C LYS A 8 -11.98 -3.03 7.82
N CYS A 9 -10.81 -3.66 7.83
CA CYS A 9 -9.80 -3.47 8.88
C CYS A 9 -8.42 -3.09 8.37
N LYS A 10 -8.27 -2.84 7.06
CA LYS A 10 -7.00 -2.45 6.42
C LYS A 10 -5.88 -3.49 6.49
N ALA A 11 -6.17 -4.70 6.96
CA ALA A 11 -5.19 -5.78 7.04
C ALA A 11 -4.71 -6.16 5.63
N VAL A 12 -3.39 -6.14 5.44
CA VAL A 12 -2.73 -6.64 4.22
C VAL A 12 -2.10 -7.98 4.56
N VAL A 13 -2.44 -9.01 3.80
CA VAL A 13 -1.94 -10.37 3.99
C VAL A 13 -1.36 -10.91 2.68
N GLN A 14 -0.39 -11.80 2.79
CA GLN A 14 0.25 -12.45 1.64
C GLN A 14 0.12 -13.96 1.77
N GLY A 15 -0.07 -14.65 0.65
CA GLY A 15 -0.18 -16.11 0.65
C GLY A 15 -0.12 -16.72 -0.74
N THR A 16 -0.08 -18.05 -0.80
CA THR A 16 -0.15 -18.82 -2.05
C THR A 16 -1.60 -19.00 -2.54
N GLY A 17 -2.58 -18.82 -1.66
CA GLY A 17 -4.01 -18.95 -1.93
C GLY A 17 -4.85 -17.91 -1.20
N ASN A 18 -6.17 -18.13 -1.15
CA ASN A 18 -7.10 -17.22 -0.47
C ASN A 18 -6.86 -17.25 1.05
N PRO A 19 -6.82 -16.10 1.74
CA PRO A 19 -6.65 -16.06 3.19
C PRO A 19 -7.89 -16.60 3.94
N ASP A 20 -7.69 -17.06 5.18
CA ASP A 20 -8.82 -17.34 6.08
C ASP A 20 -9.61 -16.05 6.35
N GLY A 21 -10.92 -16.12 6.19
CA GLY A 21 -11.83 -15.02 6.45
C GLY A 21 -12.11 -14.79 7.94
N LYS A 22 -11.73 -15.67 8.87
CA LYS A 22 -12.11 -15.53 10.29
C LYS A 22 -11.27 -14.50 11.05
N GLY A 23 -11.85 -13.96 12.13
CA GLY A 23 -11.11 -13.17 13.12
C GLY A 23 -10.90 -11.70 12.74
N CYS A 24 -11.82 -11.08 12.01
CA CYS A 24 -11.68 -9.68 11.66
C CYS A 24 -11.80 -8.78 12.91
N PRO A 25 -10.83 -7.90 13.19
CA PRO A 25 -10.91 -7.00 14.34
C PRO A 25 -12.01 -5.94 14.18
N ALA A 26 -12.49 -5.71 12.96
CA ALA A 26 -13.70 -4.92 12.70
C ALA A 26 -15.01 -5.72 12.91
N GLY A 27 -14.92 -6.93 13.46
CA GLY A 27 -16.03 -7.85 13.72
C GLY A 27 -16.28 -8.87 12.60
N GLY A 28 -16.66 -10.09 12.97
CA GLY A 28 -17.06 -11.15 12.04
C GLY A 28 -15.96 -11.61 11.09
N MET A 29 -16.33 -11.83 9.81
CA MET A 29 -15.39 -12.23 8.77
C MET A 29 -14.70 -11.04 8.10
N HIS A 30 -13.45 -11.25 7.70
CA HIS A 30 -12.69 -10.39 6.81
C HIS A 30 -13.34 -10.34 5.44
N ASP A 31 -13.18 -9.19 4.81
CA ASP A 31 -13.68 -8.91 3.47
C ASP A 31 -12.46 -8.61 2.59
N TYR A 32 -11.74 -9.69 2.27
CA TYR A 32 -10.51 -9.63 1.52
C TYR A 32 -10.77 -9.43 0.04
N THR A 33 -10.05 -8.48 -0.53
CA THR A 33 -9.92 -8.27 -1.96
C THR A 33 -8.51 -8.67 -2.38
N TYR A 34 -8.37 -9.48 -3.42
CA TYR A 34 -7.08 -9.67 -4.07
C TYR A 34 -6.64 -8.35 -4.71
N ILE A 35 -5.45 -7.87 -4.37
CA ILE A 35 -4.97 -6.58 -4.89
C ILE A 35 -3.82 -6.73 -5.89
N ALA A 36 -2.93 -7.71 -5.75
CA ALA A 36 -1.84 -7.94 -6.71
C ALA A 36 -1.00 -9.18 -6.32
N GLU A 37 -0.06 -9.57 -7.18
CA GLU A 37 1.11 -10.35 -6.76
C GLU A 37 2.16 -9.44 -6.08
N THR A 38 2.72 -9.93 -4.97
CA THR A 38 3.88 -9.33 -4.30
C THR A 38 5.05 -9.21 -5.27
N GLY A 39 5.71 -8.05 -5.30
CA GLY A 39 6.85 -7.76 -6.16
C GLY A 39 7.64 -6.55 -5.64
N PRO A 40 8.61 -6.00 -6.39
CA PRO A 40 9.56 -5.02 -5.86
C PRO A 40 9.06 -3.56 -5.89
N LYS A 41 7.93 -3.24 -6.52
CA LYS A 41 7.48 -1.85 -6.65
C LYS A 41 6.62 -1.44 -5.46
N LEU A 42 7.01 -0.39 -4.76
CA LEU A 42 6.25 0.15 -3.65
C LEU A 42 5.13 1.07 -4.15
N HIS A 43 3.88 0.75 -3.82
CA HIS A 43 2.71 1.56 -4.13
C HIS A 43 2.04 2.05 -2.84
N LEU A 44 1.78 3.36 -2.78
CA LEU A 44 1.08 4.01 -1.67
C LEU A 44 -0.28 4.52 -2.14
N CYS A 45 -1.36 4.12 -1.47
CA CYS A 45 -2.66 4.72 -1.74
C CYS A 45 -2.76 6.09 -1.06
N SER A 46 -3.01 7.16 -1.83
CA SER A 46 -3.16 8.52 -1.28
C SER A 46 -4.39 8.68 -0.39
N ARG A 47 -5.39 7.80 -0.53
CA ARG A 47 -6.63 7.84 0.25
C ARG A 47 -6.51 7.13 1.59
N CYS A 48 -6.19 5.84 1.57
CA CYS A 48 -6.18 5.00 2.78
C CYS A 48 -4.80 4.82 3.41
N ARG A 49 -3.75 5.39 2.81
CA ARG A 49 -2.34 5.37 3.27
C ARG A 49 -1.71 3.97 3.37
N ILE A 50 -2.36 2.98 2.78
CA ILE A 50 -1.81 1.63 2.69
C ILE A 50 -0.64 1.64 1.73
N LEU A 51 0.48 1.10 2.20
CA LEU A 51 1.71 0.90 1.44
C LEU A 51 1.88 -0.60 1.17
N VAL A 52 2.08 -0.97 -0.09
CA VAL A 52 2.26 -2.36 -0.53
C VAL A 52 3.43 -2.47 -1.49
N SER A 53 4.00 -3.67 -1.61
CA SER A 53 5.07 -3.99 -2.54
C SER A 53 4.60 -5.04 -3.55
N THR A 54 4.49 -4.67 -4.83
CA THR A 54 3.83 -5.45 -5.89
C THR A 54 4.64 -5.43 -7.19
N PHE A 55 4.32 -6.28 -8.17
CA PHE A 55 5.01 -6.24 -9.49
C PHE A 55 4.48 -5.12 -10.40
N GLY A 56 3.20 -4.80 -10.27
CA GLY A 56 2.50 -3.77 -11.02
C GLY A 56 1.52 -3.02 -10.12
N GLU A 57 0.75 -2.13 -10.73
CA GLU A 57 -0.27 -1.36 -10.02
C GLU A 57 -1.29 -2.31 -9.37
N PRO A 58 -1.61 -2.14 -8.07
CA PRO A 58 -2.61 -2.97 -7.42
C PRO A 58 -4.03 -2.66 -7.90
N ALA A 59 -4.96 -3.59 -7.63
CA ALA A 59 -6.36 -3.44 -7.96
C ALA A 59 -6.92 -2.12 -7.39
N ALA A 60 -7.67 -1.41 -8.25
CA ALA A 60 -8.22 -0.11 -7.88
C ALA A 60 -9.41 -0.23 -6.91
N PHE A 61 -10.13 -1.35 -6.86
CA PHE A 61 -11.31 -1.48 -5.99
C PHE A 61 -10.96 -2.02 -4.60
N GLY A 62 -11.90 -1.91 -3.65
CA GLY A 62 -11.73 -2.45 -2.29
C GLY A 62 -10.91 -1.53 -1.38
N CYS A 63 -11.04 -0.21 -1.57
CA CYS A 63 -10.43 0.75 -0.66
C CYS A 63 -11.17 0.76 0.70
N PRO A 64 -10.46 0.80 1.83
CA PRO A 64 -11.10 0.99 3.13
C PRO A 64 -11.68 2.40 3.35
N GLU A 65 -11.19 3.40 2.60
CA GLU A 65 -11.57 4.82 2.73
C GLU A 65 -12.38 5.33 1.50
N GLY A 66 -13.09 4.42 0.83
CA GLY A 66 -13.94 4.70 -0.34
C GLY A 66 -14.10 3.48 -1.25
N ALA A 67 -14.77 3.63 -2.39
CA ALA A 67 -14.92 2.50 -3.32
C ALA A 67 -13.58 2.10 -3.98
N TYR A 68 -12.77 3.10 -4.36
CA TYR A 68 -11.56 2.91 -5.15
C TYR A 68 -10.32 3.55 -4.50
N HIS A 69 -9.19 2.87 -4.66
CA HIS A 69 -7.84 3.31 -4.35
C HIS A 69 -7.36 4.34 -5.36
N THR A 70 -6.36 5.10 -4.94
CA THR A 70 -5.59 6.00 -5.80
C THR A 70 -4.12 5.70 -5.51
N TRP A 71 -3.60 4.72 -6.24
CA TRP A 71 -2.24 4.20 -6.05
C TRP A 71 -1.22 5.14 -6.65
N ASN A 72 -0.11 5.30 -5.94
CA ASN A 72 1.07 6.03 -6.42
C ASN A 72 2.26 5.09 -6.33
N LEU A 73 2.91 4.86 -7.46
CA LEU A 73 4.20 4.18 -7.48
C LEU A 73 5.24 5.11 -6.85
N LEU A 74 5.83 4.69 -5.74
CA LEU A 74 6.90 5.43 -5.07
C LEU A 74 8.27 5.09 -5.66
N GLY A 75 8.47 3.87 -6.13
CA GLY A 75 9.73 3.41 -6.71
C GLY A 75 9.95 1.91 -6.53
N GLN A 76 11.14 1.41 -6.87
CA GLN A 76 11.54 0.04 -6.61
C GLN A 76 12.19 -0.09 -5.23
N ALA A 77 11.91 -1.20 -4.55
CA ALA A 77 12.51 -1.56 -3.27
C ALA A 77 14.03 -1.58 -3.39
N GLY A 78 14.70 -1.02 -2.39
CA GLY A 78 16.15 -1.01 -2.30
C GLY A 78 16.58 -0.74 -0.87
N THR A 79 17.76 -0.17 -0.68
CA THR A 79 18.38 -0.01 0.66
C THR A 79 18.47 1.43 1.13
N LYS A 80 18.13 2.42 0.30
CA LYS A 80 18.18 3.83 0.70
C LYS A 80 16.89 4.18 1.43
N ALA A 81 17.01 4.55 2.70
CA ALA A 81 15.88 4.96 3.51
C ALA A 81 15.39 6.37 3.13
N TYR A 82 14.07 6.52 3.02
CA TYR A 82 13.41 7.80 2.79
C TYR A 82 12.21 7.95 3.74
N ALA A 83 12.01 9.16 4.25
CA ALA A 83 10.85 9.51 5.06
C ALA A 83 10.22 10.81 4.55
N CYS A 84 8.92 10.80 4.29
CA CYS A 84 8.19 12.01 3.91
C CYS A 84 7.87 12.84 5.16
N LYS A 85 8.29 14.11 5.19
CA LYS A 85 8.01 15.03 6.30
C LYS A 85 6.53 15.39 6.46
N LYS A 86 5.73 15.28 5.39
CA LYS A 86 4.31 15.69 5.38
C LYS A 86 3.35 14.59 5.83
N CYS A 87 3.52 13.38 5.30
CA CYS A 87 2.60 12.26 5.55
C CYS A 87 3.20 11.15 6.43
N SER A 88 4.46 11.29 6.86
CA SER A 88 5.19 10.33 7.70
C SER A 88 5.42 8.94 7.07
N THR A 89 5.10 8.74 5.78
CA THR A 89 5.44 7.52 5.05
C THR A 89 6.95 7.31 5.08
N LYS A 90 7.37 6.08 5.39
CA LYS A 90 8.77 5.63 5.36
C LYS A 90 8.89 4.49 4.36
N VAL A 91 9.94 4.50 3.55
CA VAL A 91 10.22 3.49 2.52
C VAL A 91 11.73 3.29 2.39
N GLU A 92 12.12 2.13 1.86
CA GLU A 92 13.49 1.86 1.42
C GLU A 92 13.47 1.58 -0.09
N LEU A 93 14.17 2.42 -0.86
CA LEU A 93 14.15 2.37 -2.32
C LEU A 93 15.57 2.33 -2.89
N ASP A 94 15.69 1.97 -4.17
CA ASP A 94 16.95 1.96 -4.91
C ASP A 94 17.30 3.33 -5.51
N SER A 95 16.28 4.14 -5.81
CA SER A 95 16.37 5.51 -6.31
C SER A 95 15.56 6.49 -5.46
N ASP A 96 15.62 7.78 -5.80
CA ASP A 96 14.78 8.78 -5.16
C ASP A 96 13.29 8.48 -5.40
N PRO A 97 12.42 8.62 -4.37
CA PRO A 97 11.01 8.27 -4.52
C PRO A 97 10.24 9.28 -5.38
N ASP A 98 9.18 8.82 -6.05
CA ASP A 98 8.25 9.70 -6.75
C ASP A 98 7.65 10.74 -5.76
N PRO A 99 7.72 12.04 -6.08
CA PRO A 99 7.22 13.08 -5.19
C PRO A 99 5.70 13.29 -5.28
N LYS A 100 4.96 12.69 -6.21
CA LYS A 100 3.55 13.04 -6.46
C LYS A 100 2.58 12.43 -5.46
N ASN A 101 1.38 13.02 -5.39
CA ASN A 101 0.19 12.45 -4.75
C ASN A 101 0.37 12.05 -3.27
N CYS A 102 0.99 12.95 -2.51
CA CYS A 102 1.13 12.79 -1.07
C CYS A 102 -0.23 12.65 -0.39
N PRO A 103 -0.43 11.68 0.53
CA PRO A 103 -1.67 11.57 1.30
C PRO A 103 -2.01 12.78 2.17
N ALA A 104 -1.05 13.68 2.39
CA ALA A 104 -1.25 14.96 3.07
C ALA A 104 -1.57 16.11 2.07
N GLY A 105 -1.81 15.80 0.80
CA GLY A 105 -2.05 16.75 -0.30
C GLY A 105 -0.77 17.20 -1.00
N GLY A 106 -0.87 17.48 -2.31
CA GLY A 106 0.25 17.95 -3.14
C GLY A 106 1.37 16.93 -3.28
N VAL A 107 2.63 17.39 -3.26
CA VAL A 107 3.82 16.55 -3.36
C VAL A 107 4.36 16.10 -1.99
N HIS A 108 5.03 14.96 -1.96
CA HIS A 108 5.84 14.44 -0.88
C HIS A 108 7.08 15.33 -0.67
N GLN A 109 7.49 15.46 0.59
CA GLN A 109 8.74 16.10 0.99
C GLN A 109 9.67 15.03 1.56
N TRP A 110 10.33 14.30 0.67
CA TRP A 110 11.22 13.22 1.03
C TRP A 110 12.49 13.77 1.69
N LYS A 111 12.82 13.19 2.85
CA LYS A 111 14.13 13.33 3.49
C LYS A 111 14.81 11.97 3.38
N LYS A 112 16.03 11.96 2.84
CA LYS A 112 16.89 10.77 2.86
C LYS A 112 17.40 10.54 4.28
N GLY A 113 17.34 9.28 4.71
CA GLY A 113 17.85 8.80 6.00
C GLY A 113 19.36 8.61 5.98
#